data_AF-A0A291QXW4-F1
#
_entry.id   AF-A0A291QXW4-F1
#
_cell.length_a   1.000
_cell.length_b   1.000
_cell.length_c   1.000
_cell.angle_alpha   90.00
_cell.angle_beta   90.00
_cell.angle_gamma   90.00
#
_symmetry.space_group_name_H-M   'P 1'
#
loop_
_entity.id
_entity.type
_entity.pdbx_description
1 polymer ?
#
loop_
_entity_poly.entity_id
_entity_poly.type
_entity_poly.pdbx_seq_one_letter_code
_entity_poly.pdbx_strand_id
1 'polypeptide(L)' 'MNCGAKAGLSDILMFDDSHNWLRNDTIFTGKDSAVATIVKLDLHYVERRLLVKDFNNKIYWFCEQ' A
#
# COMPACT_ATOMS: atom_id res chain seq x y z
N MET A 1 3.46 -8.93 0.07
CA MET A 1 4.32 -8.79 1.28
C MET A 1 5.11 -7.50 1.22
N ASN A 2 5.43 -6.90 2.36
CA ASN A 2 6.30 -5.72 2.46
C ASN A 2 7.76 -6.15 2.24
N CYS A 3 8.39 -5.62 1.18
CA CYS A 3 9.73 -6.03 0.75
C CYS A 3 10.85 -5.12 1.27
N GLY A 4 10.52 -4.17 2.15
CA GLY A 4 11.49 -3.19 2.62
C GLY A 4 10.85 -2.13 3.50
N ALA A 5 11.29 -2.13 4.77
CA ALA A 5 10.92 -1.28 5.91
C ALA A 5 9.80 -1.82 6.83
N LYS A 6 10.17 -2.03 8.10
CA LYS A 6 9.36 -2.55 9.23
C LYS A 6 7.85 -2.30 9.11
N ALA A 7 7.11 -3.42 9.14
CA ALA A 7 5.66 -3.53 9.12
C ALA A 7 4.99 -2.59 10.13
N GLY A 8 4.50 -1.45 9.63
CA GLY A 8 3.47 -0.64 10.29
C GLY A 8 2.10 -0.90 9.66
N LEU A 9 2.08 -1.14 8.35
CA LEU A 9 0.98 -1.81 7.65
C LEU A 9 1.35 -3.29 7.50
N SER A 10 0.54 -4.18 8.08
CA SER A 10 0.73 -5.63 7.98
C SER A 10 0.36 -6.13 6.58
N ASP A 11 1.40 -6.45 5.80
CA ASP A 11 1.60 -7.43 4.72
C ASP A 11 0.56 -7.73 3.62
N ILE A 12 -0.68 -7.28 3.71
CA ILE A 12 -1.72 -7.64 2.76
C ILE A 12 -2.46 -6.38 2.30
N LEU A 13 -1.96 -5.77 1.21
CA LEU A 13 -2.77 -4.92 0.35
C LEU A 13 -3.66 -5.83 -0.51
N MET A 14 -4.67 -6.44 0.11
CA MET A 14 -5.75 -7.09 -0.62
C MET A 14 -6.79 -6.02 -0.91
N PHE A 15 -6.86 -5.63 -2.17
CA PHE A 15 -7.84 -4.67 -2.65
C PHE A 15 -9.13 -5.42 -2.99
N ASP A 16 -9.97 -5.61 -1.99
CA ASP A 16 -11.31 -6.18 -2.12
C ASP A 16 -12.29 -5.40 -1.24
N ASP A 17 -13.59 -5.65 -1.42
CA ASP A 17 -14.65 -4.96 -0.70
C ASP A 17 -14.68 -5.28 0.81
N SER A 18 -13.86 -6.21 1.28
CA SER A 18 -13.82 -6.71 2.67
C SER A 18 -12.60 -6.27 3.48
N HIS A 19 -11.53 -5.75 2.84
CA HIS A 19 -10.28 -5.39 3.51
C HIS A 19 -9.94 -3.91 3.30
N ASN A 20 -9.14 -3.63 2.26
CA ASN A 20 -8.71 -2.30 1.88
C ASN A 20 -9.26 -2.00 0.50
N TRP A 21 -9.63 -0.76 0.23
CA TRP A 21 -10.10 -0.34 -1.08
C TRP A 21 -9.45 0.98 -1.50
N LEU A 22 -9.45 1.24 -2.81
CA LEU A 22 -8.74 2.36 -3.41
C LEU A 22 -9.74 3.39 -3.97
N ARG A 23 -9.49 4.67 -3.71
CA ARG A 23 -10.17 5.78 -4.39
C ARG A 23 -9.23 6.96 -4.60
N ASN A 24 -9.04 7.34 -5.86
CA ASN A 24 -8.16 8.45 -6.29
C ASN A 24 -6.80 8.38 -5.58
N ASP A 25 -6.13 7.23 -5.71
CA ASP A 25 -4.82 6.91 -5.12
C ASP A 25 -4.78 6.81 -3.58
N THR A 26 -5.88 7.09 -2.89
CA THR A 26 -5.97 6.92 -1.43
C THR A 26 -6.47 5.53 -1.08
N ILE A 27 -5.75 4.88 -0.16
CA ILE A 27 -6.07 3.58 0.41
C ILE A 27 -6.92 3.79 1.65
N PHE A 28 -8.05 3.12 1.68
CA PHE A 28 -9.00 3.13 2.77
C PHE A 28 -9.10 1.73 3.40
N THR A 29 -9.41 1.69 4.69
CA THR A 29 -9.64 0.44 5.44
C THR A 29 -10.97 0.48 6.17
N GLY A 30 -11.70 -0.64 6.20
CA GLY A 30 -12.97 -0.76 6.92
C GLY A 30 -14.02 0.27 6.49
N LYS A 31 -14.60 1.01 7.46
CA LYS A 31 -15.65 2.05 7.27
C LYS A 31 -15.12 3.36 6.66
N ASP A 32 -14.38 3.29 5.57
CA ASP A 32 -13.85 4.45 4.84
C ASP A 32 -12.79 5.28 5.59
N SER A 33 -12.04 4.65 6.49
CA SER A 33 -10.89 5.31 7.12
C SER A 33 -9.72 5.37 6.14
N ALA A 34 -9.34 6.56 5.69
CA ALA A 34 -8.14 6.74 4.90
C ALA A 34 -6.90 6.39 5.75
N VAL A 35 -6.02 5.54 5.23
CA VAL A 35 -4.81 5.10 5.95
C VAL A 35 -3.50 5.46 5.25
N ALA A 36 -3.51 5.57 3.92
CA ALA A 36 -2.33 5.89 3.15
C ALA A 36 -2.67 6.35 1.72
N THR A 37 -1.67 6.80 0.98
CA THR A 37 -1.78 7.16 -0.45
C THR A 37 -0.73 6.41 -1.25
N ILE A 38 -1.10 5.95 -2.46
CA ILE A 38 -0.19 5.43 -3.47
C ILE A 38 0.63 6.59 -4.03
N VAL A 39 1.95 6.50 -3.91
CA VAL A 39 2.87 7.53 -4.41
C VAL A 39 3.36 7.19 -5.80
N LYS A 40 3.75 5.93 -6.02
CA LYS A 40 4.18 5.46 -7.33
C LYS A 40 4.05 3.95 -7.45
N LEU A 41 3.90 3.50 -8.68
CA LEU A 41 4.12 2.12 -9.08
C LEU A 41 5.40 2.08 -9.92
N ASP A 42 6.33 1.20 -9.56
CA ASP A 42 7.67 1.11 -10.12
C ASP A 42 7.94 -0.31 -10.59
N LEU A 43 8.74 -0.49 -11.64
CA LEU A 43 9.11 -1.81 -12.16
C LEU A 43 10.61 -2.00 -11.89
N HIS A 44 10.95 -2.84 -10.92
CA HIS A 44 12.34 -3.06 -10.52
C HIS A 44 12.75 -4.50 -10.82
N TYR A 45 13.69 -4.69 -11.74
CA TYR A 45 14.12 -6.03 -12.21
C TYR A 45 12.94 -6.96 -12.56
N VAL A 46 11.96 -6.45 -13.33
CA VAL A 46 10.77 -7.19 -13.79
C VAL A 46 9.71 -7.43 -12.71
N GLU A 47 9.95 -7.04 -11.46
CA GLU A 47 8.98 -7.09 -10.37
C GLU A 47 8.26 -5.74 -10.20
N ARG A 48 6.92 -5.74 -10.18
CA ARG A 48 6.16 -4.52 -9.87
C ARG A 48 6.22 -4.24 -8.37
N ARG A 49 6.54 -2.99 -8.04
CA ARG A 49 6.64 -2.48 -6.68
C ARG A 49 5.73 -1.28 -6.51
N LEU A 50 4.96 -1.29 -5.44
CA LEU A 50 4.06 -0.22 -5.06
C LEU A 50 4.66 0.56 -3.89
N LEU A 51 4.81 1.87 -4.09
CA LEU A 51 5.19 2.82 -3.06
C LEU A 51 3.94 3.41 -2.42
N VAL A 52 3.83 3.25 -1.11
CA VAL A 52 2.72 3.76 -0.32
C VAL A 52 3.26 4.68 0.78
N LYS A 53 2.55 5.77 1.05
CA LYS A 53 2.90 6.73 2.09
C LYS A 53 1.72 6.91 3.05
N ASP A 54 1.96 6.71 4.35
CA ASP A 54 0.95 7.00 5.37
C ASP A 54 0.89 8.49 5.74
N PHE A 55 -0.12 8.88 6.51
CA PHE A 55 -0.31 10.26 6.97
C PHE A 55 0.73 10.73 7.99
N ASN A 56 1.55 9.82 8.53
CA ASN A 56 2.71 10.15 9.36
C ASN A 56 3.98 10.34 8.52
N ASN A 57 3.85 10.42 7.19
CA ASN A 57 4.94 10.49 6.21
C ASN A 57 5.86 9.26 6.17
N LYS A 58 5.45 8.13 6.75
CA LYS A 58 6.22 6.88 6.65
C LYS A 58 5.93 6.21 5.31
N ILE A 59 6.99 5.69 4.72
CA ILE A 59 6.99 5.10 3.38
C ILE A 59 7.09 3.58 3.48
N TYR A 60 6.31 2.89 2.66
CA TYR A 60 6.25 1.43 2.58
C TYR A 60 6.37 0.97 1.13
N TRP A 61 7.09 -0.12 0.93
CA TRP A 61 7.25 -0.78 -0.36
C TRP A 61 6.58 -2.15 -0.35
N PHE A 62 5.65 -2.36 -1.26
CA PHE A 62 5.00 -3.64 -1.47
C PHE A 62 5.43 -4.20 -2.83
N CYS A 63 5.78 -5.48 -2.90
CA CYS A 63 6.02 -6.15 -4.18
C CYS A 63 4.84 -7.03 -4.57
N GLU A 64 4.65 -7.16 -5.87
CA GLU A 64 3.80 -8.17 -6.50
C GLU A 64 4.40 -9.55 -6.21
N GLN A 65 3.66 -10.41 -5.49
CA GLN A 65 3.94 -11.84 -5.33
C GLN A 65 2.76 -12.63 -5.83
#